data_AF-A0A482UXW6-F1
#
_entry.id   AF-A0A482UXW6-F1
#
_cell.length_a   1.000
_cell.length_b   1.000
_cell.length_c   1.000
_cell.angle_alpha   90.00
_cell.angle_beta   90.00
_cell.angle_gamma   90.00
#
_symmetry.space_group_name_H-M   'P 1'
#
loop_
_entity.id
_entity.type
_entity.pdbx_description
1 polymer ?
#
loop_
_entity_poly.entity_id
_entity_poly.type
_entity_poly.pdbx_seq_one_letter_code
_entity_poly.pdbx_strand_id
1 'polypeptide(L)'
;MAANPTVINARMNEIASSWTTVVIITIANVPQILAGMIVLYLYWDLDHACDLEHVNKWKIWSVLCIVRMAIYTVLIAYIQQYRAYLQDNPERYQKLVSLRNTIEAFALIWFVVGNMWLFGDDDDTCIHPHDSHIYNLCFSYLIIMYLQICAPCILAILLIPVFCFCLPCFIRVLARLHDSRRTQVRGRISICTNANSI
;
A
#
# COMPACT_ATOMS: atom_id res chain seq x y z
N MET A 1 28.09 -24.74 -16.21
CA MET A 1 27.81 -23.29 -16.23
C MET A 1 27.45 -22.87 -14.81
N ALA A 2 28.34 -22.17 -14.10
CA ALA A 2 28.03 -21.65 -12.77
C ALA A 2 27.17 -20.40 -12.92
N ALA A 3 25.98 -20.39 -12.33
CA ALA A 3 25.10 -19.23 -12.35
C ALA A 3 25.74 -18.07 -11.56
N ASN A 4 25.76 -16.87 -12.15
CA ASN A 4 26.40 -15.69 -11.58
C ASN A 4 25.67 -15.30 -10.27
N PRO A 5 26.38 -15.15 -9.13
CA PRO A 5 25.77 -14.84 -7.83
C PRO A 5 24.96 -13.53 -7.84
N THR A 6 25.28 -12.58 -8.71
CA THR A 6 24.50 -11.33 -8.87
C THR A 6 23.09 -11.58 -9.41
N VAL A 7 22.94 -12.54 -10.33
CA VAL A 7 21.64 -12.91 -10.92
C VAL A 7 20.79 -13.65 -9.89
N ILE A 8 21.41 -14.53 -9.09
CA ILE A 8 20.72 -15.25 -8.02
C ILE A 8 20.20 -14.27 -6.96
N ASN A 9 21.03 -13.32 -6.53
CA ASN A 9 20.63 -12.31 -5.54
C ASN A 9 19.51 -11.38 -6.06
N ALA A 10 19.56 -10.99 -7.34
CA ALA A 10 18.50 -10.18 -7.95
C ALA A 10 17.16 -10.92 -7.98
N ARG A 11 17.15 -12.20 -8.36
CA ARG A 11 15.94 -13.05 -8.37
C ARG A 11 15.39 -13.26 -6.97
N MET A 12 16.27 -13.48 -5.99
CA MET A 12 15.86 -13.71 -4.60
C MET A 12 15.23 -12.46 -3.98
N ASN A 13 15.78 -11.26 -4.25
CA ASN A 13 15.18 -9.99 -3.85
C ASN A 13 13.84 -9.72 -4.54
N GLU A 14 13.72 -10.07 -5.83
CA GLU A 14 12.49 -9.93 -6.60
C GLU A 14 11.36 -10.83 -6.07
N ILE A 15 11.71 -12.05 -5.67
CA ILE A 15 10.78 -13.01 -5.03
C ILE A 15 10.41 -12.52 -3.62
N ALA A 16 11.39 -12.13 -2.80
CA ALA A 16 11.14 -11.64 -1.45
C ALA A 16 10.21 -10.40 -1.44
N SER A 17 10.40 -9.46 -2.37
CA SER A 17 9.57 -8.26 -2.52
C SER A 17 8.11 -8.59 -2.88
N SER A 18 7.91 -9.58 -3.74
CA SER A 18 6.59 -10.08 -4.14
C SER A 18 5.83 -10.68 -2.94
N TRP A 19 6.46 -11.58 -2.19
CA TRP A 19 5.87 -12.17 -0.99
C TRP A 19 5.63 -11.16 0.12
N THR A 20 6.53 -10.18 0.28
CA THR A 20 6.36 -9.08 1.24
C THR A 20 5.06 -8.32 0.96
N THR A 21 4.74 -8.06 -0.31
CA THR A 21 3.49 -7.39 -0.69
C THR A 21 2.25 -8.19 -0.27
N VAL A 22 2.25 -9.50 -0.51
CA VAL A 22 1.14 -10.39 -0.11
C VAL A 22 0.98 -10.42 1.40
N VAL A 23 2.08 -10.54 2.13
CA VAL A 23 2.08 -10.59 3.60
C VAL A 23 1.53 -9.30 4.19
N ILE A 24 1.98 -8.14 3.70
CA ILE A 24 1.48 -6.83 4.17
C ILE A 24 -0.02 -6.71 3.94
N ILE A 25 -0.50 -7.02 2.74
CA ILE A 25 -1.93 -6.92 2.39
C ILE A 25 -2.77 -7.90 3.22
N THR A 26 -2.28 -9.12 3.41
CA THR A 26 -2.99 -10.15 4.19
C THR A 26 -3.08 -9.74 5.66
N ILE A 27 -1.97 -9.28 6.26
CA ILE A 27 -1.95 -8.82 7.65
C ILE A 27 -2.85 -7.59 7.84
N ALA A 28 -2.92 -6.69 6.85
CA ALA A 28 -3.80 -5.53 6.93
C ALA A 28 -5.28 -5.92 6.79
N ASN A 29 -5.64 -6.79 5.84
CA ASN A 29 -7.02 -7.06 5.47
C ASN A 29 -7.69 -8.17 6.30
N VAL A 30 -6.95 -9.21 6.70
CA VAL A 30 -7.53 -10.37 7.41
C VAL A 30 -8.15 -9.98 8.76
N PRO A 31 -7.49 -9.19 9.63
CA PRO A 31 -8.09 -8.75 10.89
C PRO A 31 -9.37 -7.93 10.66
N GLN A 32 -9.39 -7.08 9.62
CA GLN A 32 -10.55 -6.28 9.27
C GLN A 32 -11.72 -7.16 8.83
N ILE A 33 -11.46 -8.14 7.95
CA ILE A 33 -12.46 -9.11 7.48
C ILE A 33 -13.03 -9.88 8.68
N LEU A 34 -12.18 -10.40 9.56
CA LEU A 34 -12.61 -11.16 10.73
C LEU A 34 -13.45 -10.31 11.69
N ALA A 35 -13.00 -9.09 12.00
CA ALA A 35 -13.75 -8.17 12.85
C ALA A 35 -15.15 -7.88 12.27
N GLY A 36 -15.22 -7.61 10.96
CA GLY A 36 -16.49 -7.36 10.29
C GLY A 36 -17.42 -8.57 10.30
N MET A 37 -16.90 -9.75 9.98
CA MET A 37 -17.67 -10.99 10.01
C MET A 37 -18.23 -11.28 11.40
N ILE A 38 -17.43 -11.10 12.45
CA ILE A 38 -17.84 -11.33 13.84
C ILE A 38 -18.91 -10.32 14.25
N VAL A 39 -18.66 -9.02 14.05
CA VAL A 39 -19.60 -7.96 14.46
C VAL A 39 -20.91 -8.06 13.68
N LEU A 40 -20.86 -8.28 12.36
CA LEU A 40 -22.08 -8.47 11.58
C LEU A 40 -22.84 -9.70 12.05
N TYR A 41 -22.16 -10.83 12.28
CA TYR A 41 -22.84 -12.05 12.73
C TYR A 41 -23.51 -11.88 14.09
N LEU A 42 -22.85 -11.21 15.04
CA LEU A 42 -23.38 -11.05 16.40
C LEU A 42 -24.48 -9.99 16.50
N TYR A 43 -24.38 -8.90 15.73
CA TYR A 43 -25.25 -7.74 15.86
C TYR A 43 -26.18 -7.53 14.66
N TRP A 44 -26.30 -8.49 13.74
CA TRP A 44 -27.18 -8.37 12.56
C TRP A 44 -28.62 -8.01 12.94
N ASP A 45 -29.20 -8.71 13.92
CA ASP A 45 -30.59 -8.52 14.32
C ASP A 45 -30.76 -7.76 15.64
N LEU A 46 -29.68 -7.59 16.41
CA LEU A 46 -29.72 -6.98 17.75
C LEU A 46 -29.65 -5.45 17.75
N ASP A 47 -29.32 -4.84 16.61
CA ASP A 47 -29.06 -3.41 16.53
C ASP A 47 -30.35 -2.63 16.18
N HIS A 48 -31.08 -2.22 17.21
CA HIS A 48 -32.31 -1.40 17.11
C HIS A 48 -32.05 0.09 17.45
N ALA A 49 -30.79 0.54 17.42
CA ALA A 49 -30.43 1.90 17.84
C ALA A 49 -31.00 3.01 16.93
N CYS A 50 -31.24 2.71 15.66
CA CYS A 50 -31.76 3.64 14.65
C CYS A 50 -32.84 2.99 13.76
N ASP A 51 -33.48 3.80 12.91
CA ASP A 51 -34.42 3.32 11.89
C ASP A 51 -33.81 2.23 10.99
N LEU A 52 -34.64 1.25 10.65
CA LEU A 52 -34.27 0.07 9.87
C LEU A 52 -33.62 0.42 8.51
N GLU A 53 -34.01 1.55 7.91
CA GLU A 53 -33.45 2.02 6.65
C GLU A 53 -31.97 2.40 6.78
N HIS A 54 -31.59 3.10 7.85
CA HIS A 54 -30.20 3.53 8.10
C HIS A 54 -29.31 2.34 8.44
N VAL A 55 -29.79 1.46 9.30
CA VAL A 55 -29.06 0.24 9.66
C VAL A 55 -28.86 -0.66 8.43
N ASN A 56 -29.84 -0.75 7.53
CA ASN A 56 -29.69 -1.51 6.28
C ASN A 56 -28.63 -0.92 5.33
N LYS A 57 -28.55 0.41 5.21
CA LYS A 57 -27.49 1.10 4.46
C LYS A 57 -26.11 0.71 5.01
N TRP A 58 -25.93 0.77 6.33
CA TRP A 58 -24.65 0.41 6.99
C TRP A 58 -24.31 -1.08 6.84
N LYS A 59 -25.29 -1.98 6.99
CA LYS A 59 -25.12 -3.42 6.78
C LYS A 59 -24.65 -3.75 5.38
N ILE A 60 -25.37 -3.26 4.36
CA ILE A 60 -25.03 -3.50 2.94
C ILE A 60 -23.64 -2.95 2.64
N TRP A 61 -23.34 -1.75 3.15
CA TRP A 61 -22.03 -1.13 2.99
C TRP A 61 -20.91 -1.97 3.59
N SER A 62 -21.07 -2.45 4.83
CA SER A 62 -20.08 -3.28 5.51
C SER A 62 -19.88 -4.63 4.82
N VAL A 63 -20.95 -5.31 4.41
CA VAL A 63 -20.87 -6.57 3.66
C VAL A 63 -20.06 -6.39 2.38
N LEU A 64 -20.36 -5.35 1.60
CA LEU A 64 -19.63 -5.08 0.35
C LEU A 64 -18.17 -4.71 0.60
N CYS A 65 -17.86 -4.01 1.69
CA CYS A 65 -16.48 -3.77 2.13
C CYS A 65 -15.73 -5.08 2.44
N ILE A 66 -16.35 -6.00 3.19
CA ILE A 66 -15.77 -7.29 3.55
C ILE A 66 -15.53 -8.15 2.30
N VAL A 67 -16.55 -8.29 1.45
CA VAL A 67 -16.48 -9.07 0.21
C VAL A 67 -15.38 -8.54 -0.70
N ARG A 68 -15.31 -7.22 -0.89
CA ARG A 68 -14.25 -6.56 -1.67
C ARG A 68 -12.86 -6.87 -1.11
N MET A 69 -12.66 -6.72 0.20
CA MET A 69 -11.37 -7.01 0.85
C MET A 69 -10.95 -8.47 0.67
N ALA A 70 -11.90 -9.40 0.77
CA ALA A 70 -11.65 -10.82 0.53
C ALA A 70 -11.24 -11.08 -0.94
N ILE A 71 -12.02 -10.58 -1.90
CA ILE A 71 -11.74 -10.73 -3.35
C ILE A 71 -10.39 -10.12 -3.71
N TYR A 72 -10.09 -8.90 -3.23
CA TYR A 72 -8.82 -8.24 -3.50
C TYR A 72 -7.63 -9.01 -2.94
N THR A 73 -7.73 -9.50 -1.70
CA THR A 73 -6.66 -10.28 -1.06
C THR A 73 -6.41 -11.59 -1.81
N VAL A 74 -7.46 -12.31 -2.20
CA VAL A 74 -7.37 -13.55 -3.00
C VAL A 74 -6.78 -13.27 -4.39
N LEU A 75 -7.21 -12.20 -5.06
CA LEU A 75 -6.71 -11.83 -6.38
C LEU A 75 -5.20 -11.53 -6.35
N ILE A 76 -4.74 -10.75 -5.38
CA ILE A 76 -3.31 -10.44 -5.24
C ILE A 76 -2.51 -11.70 -4.89
N ALA A 77 -3.00 -12.52 -3.95
CA ALA A 77 -2.35 -13.79 -3.62
C ALA A 77 -2.25 -14.69 -4.86
N TYR A 78 -3.30 -14.77 -5.68
CA TYR A 78 -3.30 -15.53 -6.93
C TYR A 78 -2.28 -15.00 -7.95
N ILE A 79 -2.28 -13.69 -8.21
CA ILE A 79 -1.33 -13.06 -9.15
C ILE A 79 0.12 -13.33 -8.73
N GLN A 80 0.41 -13.26 -7.43
CA GLN A 80 1.77 -13.45 -6.91
C GLN A 80 2.18 -14.93 -6.90
N GLN A 81 1.27 -15.83 -6.47
CA GLN A 81 1.52 -17.27 -6.46
C GLN A 81 1.81 -17.81 -7.86
N TYR A 82 1.06 -17.36 -8.86
CA TYR A 82 1.18 -17.82 -10.24
C TYR A 82 2.01 -16.88 -11.12
N ARG A 83 2.79 -15.96 -10.54
CA ARG A 83 3.53 -14.92 -11.27
C ARG A 83 4.38 -15.48 -12.41
N ALA A 84 5.14 -16.56 -12.16
CA ALA A 84 5.99 -17.18 -13.17
C ALA A 84 5.19 -17.69 -14.38
N TYR A 85 4.00 -18.25 -14.14
CA TYR A 85 3.09 -18.73 -15.18
C TYR A 85 2.39 -17.57 -15.91
N LEU A 86 1.97 -16.53 -15.18
CA LEU A 86 1.32 -15.34 -15.74
C LEU A 86 2.28 -14.53 -16.61
N GLN A 87 3.58 -14.53 -16.29
CA GLN A 87 4.59 -13.80 -17.05
C GLN A 87 4.81 -14.40 -18.45
N ASP A 88 4.58 -15.71 -18.60
CA ASP A 88 4.58 -16.41 -19.89
C ASP A 88 3.31 -16.11 -20.71
N ASN A 89 2.23 -15.66 -20.06
CA ASN A 89 0.92 -15.39 -20.67
C ASN A 89 0.49 -13.93 -20.43
N PRO A 90 1.09 -12.95 -21.12
CA PRO A 90 0.91 -11.52 -20.83
C PRO A 90 -0.56 -11.06 -20.95
N GLU A 91 -1.36 -11.65 -21.84
CA GLU A 91 -2.78 -11.32 -21.95
C GLU A 91 -3.57 -11.62 -20.67
N ARG A 92 -3.27 -12.75 -20.00
CA ARG A 92 -3.94 -13.12 -18.74
C ARG A 92 -3.48 -12.22 -17.60
N TYR A 93 -2.19 -11.91 -17.55
CA TYR A 93 -1.63 -10.99 -16.58
C TYR A 93 -2.28 -9.60 -16.70
N GLN A 94 -2.40 -9.06 -17.91
CA GLN A 94 -3.05 -7.77 -18.15
C GLN A 94 -4.52 -7.76 -17.71
N LYS A 95 -5.28 -8.83 -17.99
CA LYS A 95 -6.67 -8.96 -17.52
C LYS A 95 -6.77 -8.93 -15.99
N LEU A 96 -5.88 -9.64 -15.30
CA LEU A 96 -5.88 -9.69 -13.83
C LEU A 96 -5.45 -8.36 -13.21
N VAL A 97 -4.47 -7.67 -13.80
CA VAL A 97 -4.08 -6.32 -13.39
C VAL A 97 -5.20 -5.32 -13.65
N SER A 98 -5.88 -5.42 -14.80
CA SER A 98 -7.05 -4.57 -15.08
C SER A 98 -8.16 -4.82 -14.07
N LEU A 99 -8.48 -6.07 -13.75
CA LEU A 99 -9.48 -6.41 -12.74
C LEU A 99 -9.11 -5.85 -11.36
N ARG A 100 -7.84 -5.97 -10.96
CA ARG A 100 -7.32 -5.37 -9.73
C ARG A 100 -7.60 -3.86 -9.71
N ASN A 101 -7.23 -3.16 -10.79
CA ASN A 101 -7.44 -1.71 -10.89
C ASN A 101 -8.93 -1.35 -10.86
N THR A 102 -9.80 -2.15 -11.47
CA THR A 102 -11.26 -1.97 -11.39
C THR A 102 -11.78 -2.14 -9.96
N ILE A 103 -11.29 -3.12 -9.21
CA ILE A 103 -11.66 -3.31 -7.79
C ILE A 103 -11.19 -2.12 -6.94
N GLU A 104 -10.00 -1.59 -7.21
CA GLU A 104 -9.47 -0.39 -6.56
C GLU A 104 -10.32 0.85 -6.90
N ALA A 105 -10.72 1.03 -8.16
CA ALA A 105 -11.60 2.12 -8.57
C ALA A 105 -13.00 2.00 -7.94
N PHE A 106 -13.58 0.80 -7.93
CA PHE A 106 -14.84 0.53 -7.25
C PHE A 106 -14.75 0.84 -5.75
N ALA A 107 -13.60 0.55 -5.11
CA ALA A 107 -13.38 0.90 -3.72
C ALA A 107 -13.49 2.40 -3.45
N LEU A 108 -12.97 3.25 -4.34
CA LEU A 108 -13.06 4.70 -4.21
C LEU A 108 -14.50 5.19 -4.33
N ILE A 109 -15.27 4.64 -5.27
CA ILE A 109 -16.70 4.97 -5.42
C ILE A 109 -17.46 4.54 -4.17
N TRP A 110 -17.24 3.31 -3.70
CA TRP A 110 -17.91 2.76 -2.53
C TRP A 110 -17.53 3.48 -1.24
N PHE A 111 -16.31 4.01 -1.17
CA PHE A 111 -15.85 4.89 -0.11
C PHE A 111 -16.66 6.20 -0.07
N VAL A 112 -16.90 6.84 -1.21
CA VAL A 112 -17.74 8.06 -1.28
C VAL A 112 -19.17 7.76 -0.81
N VAL A 113 -19.74 6.64 -1.26
CA VAL A 113 -21.07 6.18 -0.80
C VAL A 113 -21.09 5.98 0.72
N GLY A 114 -20.03 5.38 1.28
CA GLY A 114 -19.90 5.21 2.72
C GLY A 114 -19.88 6.52 3.49
N ASN A 115 -19.16 7.52 3.00
CA ASN A 115 -19.16 8.86 3.60
C ASN A 115 -20.55 9.50 3.54
N MET A 116 -21.26 9.39 2.42
CA MET A 116 -22.62 9.91 2.30
C MET A 116 -23.61 9.18 3.21
N TRP A 117 -23.50 7.86 3.36
CA TRP A 117 -24.41 7.09 4.22
C TRP A 117 -24.09 7.18 5.72
N LEU A 118 -22.87 7.58 6.08
CA LEU A 118 -22.46 7.72 7.48
C LEU A 118 -22.58 9.17 7.99
N PHE A 119 -22.43 10.16 7.11
CA PHE A 119 -22.45 11.59 7.47
C PHE A 119 -23.56 12.41 6.78
N GLY A 120 -24.33 11.81 5.87
CA GLY A 120 -25.30 12.54 5.04
C GLY A 120 -26.67 12.76 5.67
N ASP A 121 -26.87 12.40 6.93
CA ASP A 121 -28.12 12.67 7.66
C ASP A 121 -27.93 13.89 8.57
N ASP A 122 -28.46 15.03 8.12
CA ASP A 122 -28.63 16.25 8.93
C ASP A 122 -30.01 16.27 9.64
N ASP A 123 -30.91 15.32 9.35
CA ASP A 123 -32.21 15.21 10.01
C ASP A 123 -32.13 14.25 11.22
N ASP A 124 -32.54 14.74 12.40
CA ASP A 124 -32.53 14.16 13.76
C ASP A 124 -33.19 12.76 13.95
N THR A 125 -33.01 11.81 13.02
CA THR A 125 -33.67 10.50 13.04
C THR A 125 -32.96 9.48 13.94
N CYS A 126 -31.68 9.67 14.24
CA CYS A 126 -30.97 8.83 15.20
C CYS A 126 -30.17 9.62 16.24
N ILE A 127 -30.66 9.63 17.48
CA ILE A 127 -30.16 10.45 18.58
C ILE A 127 -28.79 9.93 19.09
N HIS A 128 -28.51 8.63 18.96
CA HIS A 128 -27.26 7.99 19.43
C HIS A 128 -26.69 6.94 18.44
N PRO A 129 -26.20 7.35 17.25
CA PRO A 129 -25.63 6.42 16.26
C PRO A 129 -24.37 5.71 16.77
N HIS A 130 -23.65 6.29 17.73
CA HIS A 130 -22.44 5.71 18.32
C HIS A 130 -22.70 4.50 19.23
N ASP A 131 -23.95 4.26 19.65
CA ASP A 131 -24.31 3.05 20.41
C ASP A 131 -24.45 1.82 19.50
N SER A 132 -24.60 2.02 18.20
CA SER A 132 -24.60 0.94 17.21
C SER A 132 -23.18 0.39 16.99
N HIS A 133 -23.00 -0.89 17.30
CA HIS A 133 -21.75 -1.59 17.00
C HIS A 133 -21.47 -1.67 15.48
N ILE A 134 -22.53 -1.71 14.66
CA ILE A 134 -22.40 -1.73 13.19
C ILE A 134 -21.93 -0.37 12.68
N TYR A 135 -22.45 0.74 13.22
CA TYR A 135 -21.98 2.09 12.91
C TYR A 135 -20.49 2.25 13.23
N ASN A 136 -20.07 1.85 14.44
CA ASN A 136 -18.68 1.95 14.87
C ASN A 136 -17.72 1.11 14.01
N LEU A 137 -18.17 -0.08 13.58
CA LEU A 137 -17.43 -0.90 12.62
C LEU A 137 -17.29 -0.16 11.28
N CYS A 138 -18.37 0.42 10.77
CA CYS A 138 -18.36 1.13 9.49
C CYS A 138 -17.47 2.38 9.52
N PHE A 139 -17.57 3.15 10.60
CA PHE A 139 -16.71 4.31 10.87
C PHE A 139 -15.23 3.91 10.92
N SER A 140 -14.91 2.80 11.61
CA SER A 140 -13.54 2.27 11.68
C SER A 140 -13.00 1.90 10.30
N TYR A 141 -13.81 1.28 9.44
CA TYR A 141 -13.42 0.98 8.05
C TYR A 141 -13.19 2.25 7.23
N LEU A 142 -14.03 3.28 7.38
CA LEU A 142 -13.81 4.56 6.69
C LEU A 142 -12.48 5.18 7.10
N ILE A 143 -12.16 5.23 8.40
CA ILE A 143 -10.88 5.75 8.89
C ILE A 143 -9.71 5.00 8.24
N ILE A 144 -9.76 3.67 8.20
CA ILE A 144 -8.70 2.87 7.59
C ILE A 144 -8.58 3.18 6.09
N MET A 145 -9.69 3.32 5.37
CA MET A 145 -9.66 3.70 3.95
C MET A 145 -9.04 5.09 3.74
N TYR A 146 -9.38 6.06 4.58
CA TYR A 146 -8.74 7.39 4.56
C TYR A 146 -7.23 7.29 4.76
N LEU A 147 -6.77 6.49 5.72
CA LEU A 147 -5.35 6.27 5.95
C LEU A 147 -4.65 5.63 4.74
N GLN A 148 -5.28 4.64 4.11
CA GLN A 148 -4.74 3.97 2.92
C GLN A 148 -4.66 4.91 1.71
N ILE A 149 -5.69 5.73 1.48
CA ILE A 149 -5.72 6.70 0.37
C ILE A 149 -4.67 7.81 0.58
N CYS A 150 -4.48 8.27 1.83
CA CYS A 150 -3.52 9.31 2.17
C CYS A 150 -2.08 8.80 2.40
N ALA A 151 -1.87 7.48 2.51
CA ALA A 151 -0.56 6.87 2.74
C ALA A 151 0.56 7.34 1.79
N PRO A 152 0.39 7.41 0.45
CA PRO A 152 1.44 7.90 -0.44
C PRO A 152 1.79 9.37 -0.19
N CYS A 153 0.79 10.20 0.16
CA CYS A 153 1.01 11.61 0.48
C CYS A 153 1.77 11.77 1.81
N ILE A 154 1.40 11.00 2.83
CA ILE A 154 2.08 11.00 4.14
C ILE A 154 3.53 10.52 3.98
N LEU A 155 3.76 9.44 3.22
CA LEU A 155 5.10 8.93 2.94
C LEU A 155 5.93 9.95 2.16
N ALA A 156 5.34 10.61 1.17
CA ALA A 156 6.01 11.67 0.41
C ALA A 156 6.46 12.80 1.34
N ILE A 157 5.57 13.31 2.21
CA ILE A 157 5.90 14.36 3.19
C ILE A 157 7.02 13.92 4.13
N LEU A 158 6.97 12.68 4.62
CA LEU A 158 7.98 12.14 5.53
C LEU A 158 9.36 11.95 4.87
N LEU A 159 9.39 11.70 3.56
CA LEU A 159 10.64 11.57 2.80
C LEU A 159 11.27 12.92 2.45
N ILE A 160 10.53 14.03 2.43
CA ILE A 160 11.05 15.37 2.14
C ILE A 160 12.29 15.72 3.01
N PRO A 161 12.27 15.65 4.35
CA PRO A 161 13.44 15.97 5.16
C PRO A 161 14.62 15.03 4.86
N VAL A 162 14.37 13.74 4.62
CA VAL A 162 15.42 12.79 4.26
C VAL A 162 16.11 13.24 2.97
N PHE A 163 15.36 13.60 1.93
CA PHE A 163 15.94 14.13 0.69
C PHE A 163 16.63 15.48 0.91
N CYS A 164 16.02 16.41 1.65
CA CYS A 164 16.58 17.74 1.92
C CYS A 164 17.88 17.70 2.72
N PHE A 165 18.04 16.76 3.66
CA PHE A 165 19.26 16.59 4.44
C PHE A 165 20.28 15.67 3.75
N CYS A 166 19.85 14.71 2.92
CA CYS A 166 20.76 13.81 2.20
C CYS A 166 21.32 14.42 0.90
N LEU A 167 20.64 15.37 0.24
CA LEU A 167 21.17 16.08 -0.94
C LEU A 167 22.47 16.87 -0.65
N PRO A 168 22.58 17.69 0.42
CA PRO A 168 23.83 18.38 0.75
C PRO A 168 24.93 17.39 1.20
N CYS A 169 24.57 16.27 1.83
CA CYS A 169 25.51 15.19 2.14
C CYS A 169 26.04 14.50 0.88
N PHE A 170 25.17 14.22 -0.09
CA PHE A 170 25.55 13.60 -1.37
C PHE A 170 26.44 14.51 -2.22
N ILE A 171 26.14 15.82 -2.27
CA ILE A 171 26.99 16.81 -2.96
C ILE A 171 28.39 16.88 -2.34
N ARG A 172 28.51 16.85 -1.00
CA ARG A 172 29.83 16.82 -0.32
C ARG A 172 30.64 15.57 -0.62
N VAL A 173 30.00 14.41 -0.72
CA VAL A 173 30.66 13.15 -1.08
C VAL A 173 31.13 13.17 -2.54
N LEU A 174 30.29 13.63 -3.47
CA LEU A 174 30.67 13.80 -4.88
C LEU A 174 31.82 14.80 -5.06
N ALA A 175 31.82 15.90 -4.31
CA ALA A 175 32.91 16.88 -4.32
C ALA A 175 34.24 16.25 -3.87
N ARG A 176 34.25 15.46 -2.79
CA ARG A 176 35.45 14.75 -2.33
C ARG A 176 35.95 13.70 -3.33
N LEU A 177 35.05 12.97 -3.99
CA LEU A 177 35.43 12.00 -5.03
C LEU A 177 36.03 12.67 -6.27
N HIS A 178 35.52 13.85 -6.66
CA HIS A 178 36.10 14.62 -7.76
C HIS A 178 37.48 15.20 -7.39
N ASP A 179 37.64 15.66 -6.15
CA ASP A 179 38.90 16.23 -5.66
C ASP A 179 40.00 15.17 -5.51
N SER A 180 39.66 13.96 -5.03
CA SER A 180 40.59 12.84 -4.94
C SER A 180 41.10 12.37 -6.32
N ARG A 181 40.27 12.46 -7.37
CA ARG A 181 40.70 12.18 -8.75
C ARG A 181 41.61 13.27 -9.31
N ARG A 182 41.37 14.55 -8.99
CA ARG A 182 42.25 15.66 -9.40
C ARG A 182 43.61 15.63 -8.69
N THR A 183 43.64 15.36 -7.39
CA THR A 183 44.91 15.22 -6.63
C THR A 183 45.71 13.98 -7.05
N GLN A 184 45.06 12.87 -7.39
CA GLN A 184 45.76 11.68 -7.90
C GLN A 184 46.39 11.90 -9.28
N VAL A 185 45.74 12.67 -10.17
CA VAL A 185 46.31 13.05 -11.49
C VAL A 185 47.46 14.04 -11.31
N ARG A 186 47.33 15.02 -10.41
CA ARG A 186 48.40 15.99 -10.08
C ARG A 186 49.62 15.29 -9.48
N GLY A 187 49.41 14.34 -8.57
CA GLY A 187 50.47 13.55 -7.95
C GLY A 187 51.21 12.64 -8.95
N ARG A 188 50.48 12.00 -9.89
CA ARG A 188 51.11 11.22 -10.96
C ARG A 188 51.93 12.10 -11.92
N ILE A 189 51.44 13.30 -12.27
CA ILE A 189 52.18 14.24 -13.12
C ILE A 189 53.47 14.70 -12.44
N SER A 190 53.45 15.02 -11.14
CA SER A 190 54.68 15.41 -10.41
C SER A 190 55.72 14.30 -10.30
N ILE A 191 55.29 13.03 -10.21
CA ILE A 191 56.21 11.88 -10.19
C ILE A 191 56.87 11.69 -11.58
N CYS A 192 56.11 11.87 -12.67
CA CYS A 192 56.66 11.81 -14.03
C CYS A 192 57.62 12.97 -14.34
N THR A 193 57.39 14.19 -13.82
CA THR A 193 58.31 15.31 -14.02
C THR A 193 59.63 15.12 -13.26
N ASN A 194 59.60 14.49 -12.08
CA ASN A 194 60.81 14.24 -11.28
C ASN A 194 61.64 13.05 -11.82
N ALA A 195 60.98 12.02 -12.37
CA ALA A 195 61.65 10.88 -12.99
C ALA A 195 62.38 11.18 -14.32
N ASN A 196 62.11 12.33 -14.94
CA ASN A 196 62.73 12.76 -16.21
C ASN A 196 63.92 13.72 -16.00
N SER A 197 64.35 13.92 -14.74
CA SER A 197 65.43 14.84 -14.35
C SER A 197 66.59 14.14 -13.61
N ILE A 198 66.68 12.81 -13.70
CA ILE A 198 67.81 11.99 -13.23
C ILE A 198 68.48 11.33 -14.45
#